data_AF-A0A8B6DQ90-F1
#
_entry.id   AF-A0A8B6DQ90-F1
#
_cell.length_a   1.000
_cell.length_b   1.000
_cell.length_c   1.000
_cell.angle_alpha   90.00
_cell.angle_beta   90.00
_cell.angle_gamma   90.00
#
_symmetry.space_group_name_H-M   'P 1'
#
loop_
_entity.id
_entity.type
_entity.pdbx_description
1 polymer ?
#
loop_
_entity_poly.entity_id
_entity_poly.type
_entity_poly.pdbx_seq_one_letter_code
_entity_poly.pdbx_strand_id
1 'polypeptide(L)'
;MSNMFGDESTGSMDMLVDISSASIPQKSVNVTFSNDQPMFDNIKCSKFCEHWSKAINSVDNNSPGEIRQAVEAFKVKYIHSINTMKRLLMEAQTDYYAYYRAYKFIMNSGNSEILLSYAHLDEIAEVKDVFTDLKNYLLHIS
;
A
#
# COMPACT_ATOMS: atom_id res chain seq x y z
N MET A 1 36.17 -33.59 9.90
CA MET A 1 36.48 -32.73 8.75
C MET A 1 35.14 -32.47 8.06
N SER A 2 34.44 -31.39 8.43
CA SER A 2 34.40 -30.10 7.68
C SER A 2 33.30 -30.18 6.61
N ASN A 3 32.22 -29.39 6.55
CA ASN A 3 31.82 -28.05 7.01
C ASN A 3 30.29 -28.08 7.33
N MET A 4 29.63 -27.33 8.22
CA MET A 4 29.63 -25.92 8.67
C MET A 4 29.21 -24.88 7.63
N PHE A 5 28.05 -24.26 7.89
CA PHE A 5 27.50 -23.00 7.34
C PHE A 5 26.95 -22.97 5.90
N GLY A 6 25.65 -22.66 5.84
CA GLY A 6 24.89 -22.23 4.67
C GLY A 6 23.59 -21.61 5.16
N ASP A 7 23.68 -20.34 5.52
CA ASP A 7 22.58 -19.43 5.88
C ASP A 7 21.72 -19.17 4.63
N GLU A 8 20.42 -19.48 4.68
CA GLU A 8 19.44 -18.88 3.78
C GLU A 8 18.18 -18.48 4.58
N SER A 9 18.32 -17.34 5.24
CA SER A 9 17.25 -16.40 5.57
C SER A 9 16.18 -16.33 4.46
N THR A 10 15.15 -17.15 4.55
CA THR A 10 13.96 -17.13 3.68
C THR A 10 12.74 -16.78 4.53
N GLY A 11 12.62 -15.50 4.89
CA GLY A 11 11.56 -15.07 5.80
C GLY A 11 11.38 -13.56 5.89
N SER A 12 11.44 -12.83 4.77
CA SER A 12 10.92 -11.45 4.69
C SER A 12 11.00 -10.80 3.32
N MET A 13 11.88 -11.25 2.42
CA MET A 13 12.18 -10.50 1.19
C MET A 13 11.31 -10.85 -0.03
N ASP A 14 10.56 -11.96 -0.02
CA ASP A 14 9.77 -12.40 -1.19
C ASP A 14 8.44 -11.66 -1.41
N MET A 15 8.19 -10.56 -0.67
CA MET A 15 6.97 -9.76 -0.85
C MET A 15 7.22 -8.38 -1.45
N LEU A 16 8.34 -8.21 -2.16
CA LEU A 16 8.38 -7.24 -3.24
C LEU A 16 7.59 -7.83 -4.40
N VAL A 17 6.26 -7.67 -4.35
CA VAL A 17 5.43 -7.79 -5.55
C VAL A 17 6.07 -6.85 -6.57
N ASP A 18 6.61 -7.44 -7.63
CA ASP A 18 7.20 -6.73 -8.73
C ASP A 18 6.11 -5.78 -9.28
N ILE A 19 6.18 -4.49 -8.93
CA ILE A 19 5.24 -3.46 -9.39
C ILE A 19 5.26 -3.37 -10.93
N SER A 20 6.19 -4.07 -11.59
CA SER A 20 6.41 -4.16 -13.02
C SER A 20 5.41 -5.04 -13.79
N SER A 21 4.70 -5.98 -13.15
CA SER A 21 3.88 -6.97 -13.88
C SER A 21 2.39 -6.62 -14.00
N ALA A 22 1.90 -5.63 -13.25
CA ALA A 22 0.48 -5.27 -13.23
C ALA A 22 0.12 -4.25 -14.32
N SER A 23 -0.86 -4.56 -15.17
CA SER A 23 -1.48 -3.57 -16.06
C SER A 23 -2.35 -2.62 -15.25
N ILE A 24 -1.72 -1.65 -14.59
CA ILE A 24 -2.42 -0.60 -13.86
C ILE A 24 -3.18 0.24 -14.90
N PRO A 25 -4.50 0.50 -14.74
CA PRO A 25 -5.22 1.43 -15.60
C PRO A 25 -4.48 2.77 -15.63
N GLN A 26 -3.93 3.16 -16.78
CA GLN A 26 -3.29 4.46 -16.94
C GLN A 26 -4.35 5.55 -16.80
N LYS A 27 -4.43 6.16 -15.61
CA LYS A 27 -5.16 7.42 -15.42
C LYS A 27 -4.25 8.57 -15.86
N SER A 28 -4.73 9.38 -16.80
CA SER A 28 -4.07 10.64 -17.14
C SER A 28 -4.29 11.67 -16.03
N VAL A 29 -3.23 12.37 -15.66
CA VAL A 29 -3.28 13.53 -14.78
C VAL A 29 -3.06 14.75 -15.65
N ASN A 30 -4.04 15.66 -15.72
CA ASN A 30 -3.86 16.92 -16.44
C ASN A 30 -3.20 17.92 -15.50
N VAL A 31 -2.12 18.54 -15.97
CA VAL A 31 -1.45 19.64 -15.27
C VAL A 31 -1.85 20.94 -15.97
N THR A 32 -2.58 21.79 -15.28
CA THR A 32 -2.93 23.14 -15.74
C THR A 32 -2.05 24.15 -15.01
N PHE A 33 -1.71 25.26 -15.66
CA PHE A 33 -0.94 26.33 -15.03
C PHE A 33 -1.88 27.52 -14.78
N SER A 34 -2.07 27.88 -13.53
CA SER A 34 -2.85 29.04 -13.10
C SER A 34 -1.94 29.95 -12.27
N ASN A 35 -1.80 31.22 -12.64
CA ASN A 35 -0.93 32.19 -11.95
C ASN A 35 0.52 31.69 -11.74
N ASP A 36 1.13 31.08 -12.77
CA ASP A 36 2.48 30.49 -12.71
C ASP A 36 2.66 29.34 -11.70
N GLN A 37 1.57 28.81 -11.13
CA GLN A 37 1.59 27.62 -10.28
C GLN A 37 0.96 26.42 -11.00
N PRO A 38 1.62 25.24 -10.97
CA PRO A 38 1.04 24.01 -11.49
C PRO A 38 -0.13 23.57 -10.61
N MET A 39 -1.29 23.37 -11.24
CA MET A 39 -2.48 22.78 -10.65
C MET A 39 -2.72 21.41 -11.31
N PHE A 40 -3.10 20.43 -10.50
CA PHE A 40 -3.42 19.08 -10.98
C PHE A 40 -4.93 18.91 -11.01
N ASP A 41 -5.50 18.54 -12.16
CA ASP A 41 -6.91 18.12 -12.22
C ASP A 41 -7.07 16.74 -11.58
N ASN A 42 -8.26 16.47 -11.02
CA ASN A 42 -8.64 15.18 -10.43
C ASN A 42 -7.95 14.86 -9.08
N ILE A 43 -8.04 15.80 -8.14
CA ILE A 43 -7.48 15.69 -6.78
C ILE A 43 -8.33 14.73 -5.91
N LYS A 44 -8.25 13.42 -6.15
CA LYS A 44 -8.51 12.44 -5.09
C LYS A 44 -7.18 12.10 -4.44
N CYS A 45 -6.89 12.77 -3.34
CA CYS A 45 -5.73 12.47 -2.50
C CYS A 45 -6.20 11.72 -1.26
N SER A 46 -5.64 10.53 -1.02
CA SER A 46 -5.90 9.81 0.22
C SER A 46 -5.24 10.54 1.40
N LYS A 47 -5.79 10.42 2.61
CA LYS A 47 -5.18 11.01 3.81
C LYS A 47 -3.74 10.52 4.02
N PHE A 48 -3.48 9.28 3.61
CA PHE A 48 -2.14 8.70 3.61
C PHE A 48 -1.20 9.42 2.64
N CYS A 49 -1.61 9.62 1.39
CA CYS A 49 -0.84 10.38 0.41
C CYS A 49 -0.64 11.84 0.82
N GLU A 50 -1.66 12.48 1.42
CA GLU A 50 -1.55 13.85 1.92
C GLU A 50 -0.51 13.97 3.04
N HIS A 51 -0.53 13.03 4.00
CA HIS A 51 0.44 12.97 5.09
C HIS A 51 1.87 12.83 4.56
N TRP A 52 2.10 11.91 3.64
CA TRP A 52 3.44 11.66 3.09
C TRP A 52 3.91 12.73 2.13
N SER A 53 3.01 13.35 1.37
CA SER A 53 3.32 14.53 0.56
C SER A 53 3.81 15.68 1.45
N LYS A 54 3.11 15.95 2.56
CA LYS A 54 3.54 16.95 3.55
C LYS A 54 4.88 16.57 4.18
N ALA A 55 5.07 15.31 4.56
CA ALA A 55 6.32 14.84 5.16
C ALA A 55 7.52 15.05 4.22
N ILE A 56 7.39 14.66 2.94
CA ILE A 56 8.44 14.82 1.93
C ILE A 56 8.70 16.31 1.66
N ASN A 57 7.65 17.13 1.51
CA ASN A 57 7.78 18.57 1.25
C ASN A 57 8.29 19.38 2.45
N SER A 58 8.27 18.81 3.66
CA SER A 58 8.81 19.46 4.87
C SER A 58 10.31 19.30 5.05
N VAL A 59 10.93 18.43 4.24
CA VAL A 59 12.37 18.18 4.23
C VAL A 59 13.08 19.31 3.48
N ASP A 60 14.33 19.62 3.86
CA ASP A 60 15.15 20.55 3.09
C ASP A 60 15.45 19.98 1.70
N ASN A 61 15.00 20.69 0.66
CA ASN A 61 15.21 20.32 -0.74
C ASN A 61 16.71 20.26 -1.11
N ASN A 62 17.58 20.89 -0.34
CA ASN A 62 19.04 20.82 -0.52
C ASN A 62 19.70 19.63 0.19
N SER A 63 18.92 18.78 0.87
CA SER A 63 19.38 17.56 1.57
C SER A 63 18.82 16.30 0.90
N PRO A 64 19.42 15.82 -0.21
CA PRO A 64 18.95 14.61 -0.90
C PRO A 64 18.85 13.36 -0.01
N GLY A 65 19.68 13.29 1.04
CA GLY A 65 19.67 12.20 2.01
C GLY A 65 18.38 12.13 2.82
N GLU A 66 17.85 13.28 3.25
CA GLU A 66 16.61 13.34 4.02
C GLU A 66 15.39 13.04 3.14
N ILE A 67 15.38 13.52 1.88
CA ILE A 67 14.33 13.18 0.91
C ILE A 67 14.28 11.66 0.71
N ARG A 68 15.45 11.04 0.51
CA ARG A 68 15.56 9.58 0.39
C ARG A 68 15.02 8.89 1.64
N GLN A 69 15.36 9.37 2.83
CA GLN A 69 14.88 8.77 4.08
C GLN A 69 13.36 8.85 4.22
N ALA A 70 12.73 9.99 3.85
CA ALA A 70 11.29 10.14 3.86
C ALA A 70 10.60 9.16 2.89
N VAL A 71 11.15 9.00 1.68
CA VAL A 71 10.64 8.03 0.68
C VAL A 71 10.80 6.58 1.15
N GLU A 72 11.93 6.23 1.77
CA GLU A 72 12.12 4.88 2.33
C GLU A 72 11.16 4.61 3.50
N ALA A 73 10.95 5.59 4.38
CA ALA A 73 9.96 5.47 5.46
C ALA A 73 8.54 5.27 4.93
N PHE A 74 8.17 5.97 3.85
CA PHE A 74 6.91 5.76 3.14
C PHE A 74 6.77 4.32 2.65
N LYS A 75 7.78 3.80 1.95
CA LYS A 75 7.78 2.42 1.43
C LYS A 75 7.60 1.41 2.55
N VAL A 76 8.37 1.53 3.63
CA VAL A 76 8.26 0.64 4.81
C VAL A 76 6.85 0.67 5.40
N LYS A 77 6.25 1.86 5.53
CA LYS A 77 4.88 2.00 6.05
C LYS A 77 3.84 1.36 5.13
N TYR A 78 4.01 1.48 3.83
CA TYR A 78 3.14 0.86 2.84
C TYR A 78 3.22 -0.66 2.88
N ILE A 79 4.43 -1.22 2.86
CA ILE A 79 4.69 -2.67 2.98
C ILE A 79 4.08 -3.23 4.28
N HIS A 80 4.31 -2.54 5.40
CA HIS A 80 3.73 -2.95 6.67
C HIS A 80 2.18 -3.00 6.64
N SER A 81 1.56 -2.09 5.90
CA SER A 81 0.11 -2.04 5.75
C SER A 81 -0.42 -3.23 4.94
N ILE A 82 0.26 -3.59 3.85
CA ILE A 82 -0.05 -4.79 3.05
C ILE A 82 0.09 -6.05 3.91
N ASN A 83 1.20 -6.19 4.64
CA ASN A 83 1.47 -7.37 5.45
C ASN A 83 0.44 -7.55 6.56
N THR A 84 0.07 -6.44 7.22
CA THR A 84 -0.97 -6.44 8.25
C THR A 84 -2.31 -6.87 7.66
N MET A 85 -2.67 -6.33 6.50
CA MET A 85 -3.90 -6.68 5.81
C MET A 85 -3.94 -8.16 5.40
N LYS A 86 -2.86 -8.68 4.79
CA LYS A 86 -2.74 -10.10 4.43
C LYS A 86 -2.97 -11.00 5.65
N ARG A 87 -2.31 -10.70 6.77
CA ARG A 87 -2.48 -11.47 8.02
C ARG A 87 -3.93 -11.46 8.51
N LEU A 88 -4.57 -10.28 8.54
CA LEU A 88 -5.96 -10.16 8.95
C LEU A 88 -6.90 -10.97 8.05
N LEU A 89 -6.63 -10.99 6.73
CA LEU A 89 -7.42 -11.78 5.78
C LEU A 89 -7.21 -13.29 5.93
N MET A 90 -5.98 -13.73 6.22
CA MET A 90 -5.69 -15.14 6.54
C MET A 90 -6.50 -15.60 7.76
N GLU A 91 -6.51 -14.78 8.83
CA GLU A 91 -7.32 -15.07 10.02
C GLU A 91 -8.83 -15.06 9.70
N ALA A 92 -9.26 -14.13 8.86
CA ALA A 92 -10.66 -13.94 8.48
C ALA A 92 -11.26 -15.10 7.66
N GLN A 93 -10.45 -16.03 7.14
CA GLN A 93 -10.96 -17.26 6.53
C GLN A 93 -11.76 -18.12 7.53
N THR A 94 -11.43 -18.02 8.82
CA THR A 94 -12.03 -18.87 9.88
C THR A 94 -12.60 -18.08 11.05
N ASP A 95 -12.33 -16.77 11.14
CA ASP A 95 -12.78 -15.89 12.21
C ASP A 95 -13.50 -14.63 11.69
N TYR A 96 -14.81 -14.55 11.91
CA TYR A 96 -15.63 -13.38 11.56
C TYR A 96 -15.19 -12.10 12.28
N TYR A 97 -14.63 -12.19 13.49
CA TYR A 97 -14.08 -11.03 14.18
C TYR A 97 -12.82 -10.52 13.47
N ALA A 98 -11.96 -11.41 12.97
CA ALA A 98 -10.82 -11.02 12.14
C ALA A 98 -11.26 -10.34 10.84
N TYR A 99 -12.36 -10.79 10.22
CA TYR A 99 -12.96 -10.10 9.06
C TYR A 99 -13.36 -8.66 9.39
N TYR A 100 -14.03 -8.45 10.53
CA TYR A 100 -14.38 -7.10 10.99
C TYR A 100 -13.14 -6.24 11.29
N ARG A 101 -12.06 -6.82 11.84
CA ARG A 101 -10.78 -6.12 12.03
C ARG A 101 -10.14 -5.73 10.70
N ALA A 102 -10.18 -6.59 9.68
CA ALA A 102 -9.71 -6.27 8.34
C ALA A 102 -10.47 -5.07 7.76
N TYR A 103 -11.80 -5.09 7.84
CA TYR A 103 -12.65 -3.96 7.46
C TYR A 103 -12.25 -2.66 8.18
N LYS A 104 -12.15 -2.70 9.52
CA LYS A 104 -11.77 -1.52 10.32
C LYS A 104 -10.37 -1.02 9.98
N PHE A 105 -9.43 -1.92 9.75
CA PHE A 105 -8.07 -1.56 9.34
C PHE A 105 -8.09 -0.77 8.02
N ILE A 106 -8.81 -1.25 7.01
CA ILE A 106 -8.93 -0.58 5.70
C ILE A 106 -9.52 0.82 5.87
N MET A 107 -10.65 0.94 6.58
CA MET A 107 -11.33 2.23 6.78
C MET A 107 -10.47 3.24 7.55
N ASN A 108 -9.65 2.77 8.50
CA ASN A 108 -8.81 3.63 9.32
C ASN A 108 -7.41 3.87 8.73
N SER A 109 -7.00 3.10 7.72
CA SER A 109 -5.66 3.19 7.10
C SER A 109 -5.38 4.55 6.45
N GLY A 110 -6.42 5.31 6.12
CA GLY A 110 -6.32 6.53 5.31
C GLY A 110 -5.87 6.26 3.87
N ASN A 111 -5.74 4.99 3.47
CA ASN A 111 -5.25 4.55 2.16
C ASN A 111 -6.08 3.38 1.58
N SER A 112 -7.36 3.30 1.91
CA SER A 112 -8.24 2.17 1.56
C SER A 112 -8.26 1.87 0.07
N GLU A 113 -8.44 2.89 -0.77
CA GLU A 113 -8.48 2.74 -2.24
C GLU A 113 -7.18 2.13 -2.78
N ILE A 114 -6.03 2.59 -2.28
CA ILE A 114 -4.74 2.08 -2.73
C ILE A 114 -4.54 0.65 -2.24
N LEU A 115 -4.86 0.35 -0.98
CA LEU A 115 -4.76 -1.01 -0.45
C LEU A 115 -5.67 -2.00 -1.21
N LEU A 116 -6.89 -1.60 -1.56
CA LEU A 116 -7.82 -2.45 -2.31
C LEU A 116 -7.44 -2.64 -3.79
N SER A 117 -6.67 -1.71 -4.36
CA SER A 117 -6.35 -1.68 -5.79
C SER A 117 -4.93 -2.15 -6.11
N TYR A 118 -3.99 -2.00 -5.19
CA TYR A 118 -2.55 -2.19 -5.43
C TYR A 118 -1.87 -3.13 -4.42
N ALA A 119 -2.61 -3.72 -3.48
CA ALA A 119 -2.03 -4.73 -2.60
C ALA A 119 -1.95 -6.13 -3.26
N HIS A 120 -2.56 -6.31 -4.44
CA HIS A 120 -2.56 -7.57 -5.21
C HIS A 120 -2.98 -8.80 -4.37
N LEU A 121 -3.81 -8.58 -3.34
CA LEU A 121 -4.24 -9.64 -2.42
C LEU A 121 -5.27 -10.57 -3.08
N ASP A 122 -5.90 -10.15 -4.16
CA ASP A 122 -6.74 -10.98 -5.06
C ASP A 122 -5.93 -11.98 -5.90
N GLU A 123 -4.62 -11.80 -6.01
CA GLU A 123 -3.72 -12.74 -6.69
C GLU A 123 -3.19 -13.83 -5.72
N ILE A 124 -3.31 -13.60 -4.42
CA ILE A 124 -2.88 -14.53 -3.37
C ILE A 124 -4.01 -15.51 -3.08
N ALA A 125 -3.85 -16.75 -3.55
CA ALA A 125 -4.87 -17.80 -3.49
C ALA A 125 -5.49 -17.97 -2.11
N GLU A 126 -4.69 -17.87 -1.05
CA GLU A 126 -5.15 -18.06 0.33
C GLU A 126 -6.11 -16.96 0.78
N VAL A 127 -5.92 -15.71 0.38
CA VAL A 127 -6.75 -14.59 0.86
C VAL A 127 -7.74 -14.06 -0.18
N LYS A 128 -7.69 -14.59 -1.40
CA LYS A 128 -8.42 -14.09 -2.56
C LYS A 128 -9.92 -13.95 -2.35
N ASP A 129 -10.58 -14.99 -1.87
CA ASP A 129 -12.04 -15.03 -1.75
C ASP A 129 -12.51 -14.01 -0.69
N VAL A 130 -11.89 -14.07 0.50
CA VAL A 130 -12.17 -13.16 1.61
C VAL A 130 -11.88 -11.69 1.23
N PHE A 131 -10.78 -11.46 0.51
CA PHE A 131 -10.42 -10.13 0.03
C PHE A 131 -11.41 -9.61 -1.01
N THR A 132 -11.81 -10.43 -1.97
CA THR A 132 -12.77 -10.08 -3.03
C THR A 132 -14.12 -9.72 -2.43
N ASP A 133 -14.61 -10.53 -1.49
CA ASP A 133 -15.86 -10.26 -0.78
C ASP A 133 -15.79 -8.93 -0.02
N LEU A 134 -14.70 -8.70 0.72
CA LEU A 134 -14.50 -7.45 1.46
C LEU A 134 -14.39 -6.23 0.53
N LYS A 135 -13.68 -6.37 -0.59
CA LYS A 135 -13.55 -5.33 -1.61
C LYS A 135 -14.91 -4.98 -2.22
N ASN A 136 -15.70 -5.98 -2.60
CA ASN A 136 -17.04 -5.78 -3.15
C ASN A 136 -17.98 -5.10 -2.13
N TYR A 137 -17.97 -5.57 -0.89
CA TYR A 137 -18.75 -4.95 0.19
C TYR A 137 -18.41 -3.46 0.36
N LEU A 138 -17.12 -3.13 0.35
CA LEU A 138 -16.66 -1.75 0.50
C LEU A 138 -17.05 -0.86 -0.69
N LEU A 139 -16.97 -1.38 -1.92
CA LEU A 139 -17.34 -0.65 -3.14
C LEU A 139 -18.86 -0.41 -3.26
N HIS A 140 -19.70 -1.21 -2.60
CA HIS A 140 -21.16 -1.05 -2.63
C HIS A 140 -21.70 -0.09 -1.55
N ILE A 141 -20.90 0.27 -0.55
CA ILE A 141 -21.32 1.13 0.57
C ILE A 141 -20.72 2.55 0.48
N SER A 142 -19.69 2.74 -0.35
CA SER A 142 -19.06 4.04 -0.65
C SER A 142 -19.70 4.75 -1.84
#